data_AF-A0A3A8RI80-F1
#
_entry.id   AF-A0A3A8RI80-F1
#
_cell.length_a   1.000
_cell.length_b   1.000
_cell.length_c   1.000
_cell.angle_alpha   90.00
_cell.angle_beta   90.00
_cell.angle_gamma   90.00
#
_symmetry.space_group_name_H-M   'P 1'
#
loop_
_entity.id
_entity.type
_entity.pdbx_description
1 polymer ?
#
loop_
_entity_poly.entity_id
_entity_poly.type
_entity_poly.pdbx_seq_one_letter_code
_entity_poly.pdbx_strand_id
1 'polypeptide(L)'
;MKGSSWMPVAITWFLLLAPQGRAEETELPPPGDCTKDVWRDLSKAVGTACKTQSMSCNATMSCVDLTVQWNRFEHCIQARRTLMNRCFRGGDAEHRSVLEGYERGQARCTEFIRVRCGPNEKCQ
;
A
#
# COMPACT_ATOMS: atom_id res chain seq x y z
N MET A 1 41.06 23.81 -52.94
CA MET A 1 42.23 24.08 -52.08
C MET A 1 41.92 23.51 -50.70
N LYS A 2 42.80 22.61 -50.22
CA LYS A 2 43.23 22.36 -48.82
C LYS A 2 42.20 22.64 -47.70
N GLY A 3 41.80 21.73 -46.82
CA GLY A 3 42.28 20.38 -46.49
C GLY A 3 41.71 19.95 -45.13
N SER A 4 42.05 18.71 -44.75
CA SER A 4 42.16 18.19 -43.36
C SER A 4 40.89 18.07 -42.52
N SER A 5 40.69 17.08 -41.66
CA SER A 5 41.46 15.89 -41.28
C SER A 5 40.55 15.00 -40.42
N TRP A 6 40.92 13.73 -40.34
CA TRP A 6 40.32 12.61 -39.62
C TRP A 6 40.18 12.74 -38.09
N MET A 7 39.03 12.25 -37.59
CA MET A 7 38.78 11.28 -36.48
C MET A 7 39.30 11.59 -35.04
N PRO A 8 39.00 10.75 -34.04
CA PRO A 8 37.74 10.66 -33.28
C PRO A 8 37.99 10.82 -31.76
N VAL A 9 37.00 11.21 -30.95
CA VAL A 9 37.13 11.03 -29.48
C VAL A 9 35.84 10.49 -28.91
N ALA A 10 35.87 9.19 -28.64
CA ALA A 10 34.97 8.53 -27.72
C ALA A 10 35.03 9.26 -26.37
N ILE A 11 33.94 9.92 -26.00
CA ILE A 11 33.70 10.28 -24.60
C ILE A 11 32.69 9.27 -24.10
N THR A 12 33.22 8.14 -23.66
CA THR A 12 32.55 7.23 -22.74
C THR A 12 32.14 8.02 -21.51
N TRP A 13 30.92 8.52 -21.51
CA TRP A 13 30.24 8.96 -20.30
C TRP A 13 29.97 7.70 -19.48
N PHE A 14 30.98 7.32 -18.69
CA PHE A 14 30.83 6.51 -17.50
C PHE A 14 29.94 7.32 -16.54
N LEU A 15 28.62 7.25 -16.77
CA LEU A 15 27.65 7.64 -15.78
C LEU A 15 27.84 6.68 -14.61
N LEU A 16 28.45 7.22 -13.56
CA LEU A 16 28.58 6.63 -12.24
C LEU A 16 27.25 5.97 -11.85
N LEU A 17 27.17 4.64 -11.98
CA LEU A 17 26.23 3.86 -11.19
C LEU A 17 26.66 4.03 -9.74
N ALA A 18 26.12 5.05 -9.08
CA ALA A 18 26.08 5.06 -7.63
C ALA A 18 25.46 3.72 -7.20
N PRO A 19 26.09 2.96 -6.30
CA PRO A 19 25.41 1.83 -5.69
C PRO A 19 24.19 2.42 -5.00
N GLN A 20 22.99 2.09 -5.51
CA GLN A 20 21.78 2.30 -4.73
C GLN A 20 21.90 1.35 -3.56
N GLY A 21 22.48 1.82 -2.46
CA GLY A 21 22.33 1.24 -1.15
C GLY A 21 20.85 1.31 -0.83
N ARG A 22 20.07 0.33 -1.31
CA ARG A 22 18.80 0.00 -0.71
C ARG A 22 19.16 -0.33 0.72
N ALA A 23 18.75 0.51 1.66
CA ALA A 23 18.69 0.12 3.05
C ALA A 23 18.03 -1.26 3.05
N GLU A 24 18.78 -2.27 3.48
CA GLU A 24 18.27 -3.62 3.60
C GLU A 24 17.05 -3.52 4.50
N GLU A 25 15.86 -3.68 3.92
CA GLU A 25 14.64 -3.77 4.70
C GLU A 25 14.72 -5.07 5.48
N THR A 26 15.25 -4.96 6.69
CA THR A 26 15.34 -6.07 7.62
C THR A 26 13.91 -6.49 7.96
N GLU A 27 13.49 -7.64 7.43
CA GLU A 27 12.27 -8.31 7.84
C GLU A 27 12.34 -8.56 9.36
N LEU A 28 11.35 -8.04 10.08
CA LEU A 28 11.25 -8.23 11.52
C LEU A 28 10.26 -9.37 11.78
N PRO A 29 10.72 -10.53 12.29
CA PRO A 29 9.80 -11.60 12.61
C PRO A 29 8.86 -11.18 13.75
N PRO A 30 7.62 -11.69 13.81
CA PRO A 30 6.71 -11.44 14.93
C PRO A 30 7.36 -11.76 16.29
N PRO A 31 7.19 -10.93 17.33
CA PRO A 31 6.29 -9.77 17.41
C PRO A 31 6.89 -8.44 16.89
N GLY A 32 8.06 -8.46 16.24
CA GLY A 32 8.81 -7.28 15.86
C GLY A 32 9.33 -6.52 17.09
N ASP A 33 9.21 -5.19 17.09
CA ASP A 33 9.60 -4.32 18.22
C ASP A 33 8.58 -4.35 19.38
N CYS A 34 7.46 -5.08 19.24
CA CYS A 34 6.41 -5.17 20.25
C CYS A 34 6.63 -6.31 21.26
N THR A 35 5.96 -6.23 22.42
CA THR A 35 5.77 -7.41 23.27
C THR A 35 4.81 -8.38 22.61
N LYS A 36 4.85 -9.66 23.02
CA LYS A 36 3.93 -10.69 22.52
C LYS A 36 2.46 -10.33 22.72
N ASP A 37 2.11 -9.74 23.86
CA ASP A 37 0.72 -9.35 24.16
C ASP A 37 0.26 -8.20 23.26
N VAL A 38 1.09 -7.15 23.09
CA VAL A 38 0.75 -6.02 22.20
C VAL A 38 0.58 -6.50 20.76
N TRP A 39 1.52 -7.31 20.27
CA TRP A 39 1.42 -7.87 18.93
C TRP A 39 0.18 -8.76 18.77
N ARG A 40 -0.15 -9.59 19.77
CA ARG A 40 -1.34 -10.45 19.75
C ARG A 40 -2.61 -9.62 19.65
N ASP A 41 -2.73 -8.57 20.46
CA ASP A 41 -3.93 -7.74 20.50
C ASP A 41 -4.13 -6.96 19.19
N LEU A 42 -3.05 -6.39 18.63
CA LEU A 42 -3.08 -5.73 17.33
C LEU A 42 -3.32 -6.70 16.18
N SER A 43 -2.74 -7.90 16.22
CA SER A 43 -2.98 -8.95 15.23
C SER A 43 -4.43 -9.44 15.26
N LYS A 44 -5.01 -9.55 16.45
CA LYS A 44 -6.44 -9.83 16.63
C LYS A 44 -7.29 -8.71 16.04
N ALA A 45 -6.95 -7.44 16.28
CA ALA A 45 -7.64 -6.30 15.68
C ALA A 45 -7.59 -6.33 14.14
N VAL A 46 -6.43 -6.65 13.54
CA VAL A 46 -6.31 -6.87 12.09
C VAL A 46 -7.20 -8.03 11.64
N GLY A 47 -7.21 -9.16 12.36
CA GLY A 47 -8.09 -10.29 12.06
C GLY A 47 -9.57 -9.91 12.07
N THR A 48 -10.01 -9.19 13.10
CA THR A 48 -11.39 -8.71 13.23
C THR A 48 -11.78 -7.74 12.12
N ALA A 49 -10.91 -6.78 11.78
CA ALA A 49 -11.19 -5.78 10.76
C ALA A 49 -11.16 -6.37 9.33
N CYS A 50 -10.24 -7.29 9.05
CA CYS A 50 -9.95 -7.73 7.68
C CYS A 50 -10.57 -9.09 7.29
N LYS A 51 -10.90 -9.98 8.24
CA LYS A 51 -11.26 -11.38 7.93
C LYS A 51 -12.68 -11.77 8.32
N THR A 52 -13.43 -10.91 9.02
CA THR A 52 -14.77 -11.25 9.51
C THR A 52 -15.81 -11.34 8.39
N GLN A 53 -15.67 -10.53 7.34
CA GLN A 53 -16.55 -10.54 6.17
C GLN A 53 -15.78 -10.21 4.91
N SER A 54 -16.27 -10.69 3.75
CA SER A 54 -15.64 -10.36 2.47
C SER A 54 -15.78 -8.87 2.13
N MET A 55 -14.71 -8.30 1.60
CA MET A 55 -14.65 -6.92 1.13
C MET A 55 -14.54 -6.92 -0.39
N SER A 56 -15.58 -6.44 -1.05
CA SER A 56 -15.61 -6.26 -2.51
C SER A 56 -16.67 -5.22 -2.87
N CYS A 57 -16.43 -4.52 -3.98
CA CYS A 57 -17.36 -3.56 -4.55
C CYS A 57 -17.59 -3.89 -6.02
N ASN A 58 -18.84 -3.77 -6.46
CA ASN A 58 -19.22 -4.00 -7.84
C ASN A 58 -20.30 -3.02 -8.29
N ALA A 59 -20.57 -3.00 -9.60
CA ALA A 59 -21.46 -2.02 -10.21
C ALA A 59 -22.93 -2.19 -9.82
N THR A 60 -23.37 -3.32 -9.28
CA THR A 60 -24.79 -3.56 -8.95
C THR A 60 -25.15 -3.20 -7.51
N MET A 61 -24.16 -2.81 -6.70
CA MET A 61 -24.37 -2.46 -5.29
C MET A 61 -25.09 -1.12 -5.13
N SER A 62 -25.89 -1.01 -4.07
CA SER A 62 -26.46 0.28 -3.66
C SER A 62 -25.39 1.22 -3.12
N CYS A 63 -25.67 2.52 -3.06
CA CYS A 63 -24.74 3.49 -2.47
C CYS A 63 -24.47 3.24 -0.99
N VAL A 64 -25.48 2.76 -0.26
CA VAL A 64 -25.34 2.33 1.14
C VAL A 64 -24.36 1.15 1.22
N ASP A 65 -24.55 0.12 0.39
CA ASP A 65 -23.67 -1.05 0.43
C ASP A 65 -22.23 -0.73 0.00
N LEU A 66 -22.06 0.11 -1.03
CA LEU A 66 -20.74 0.58 -1.45
C LEU A 66 -20.02 1.31 -0.31
N THR A 67 -20.74 2.16 0.43
CA THR A 67 -20.20 2.87 1.59
C THR A 67 -19.83 1.91 2.72
N VAL A 68 -20.68 0.92 3.02
CA VAL A 68 -20.38 -0.12 4.00
C VAL A 68 -19.10 -0.88 3.63
N GLN A 69 -18.94 -1.26 2.36
CA GLN A 69 -17.75 -1.97 1.91
C GLN A 69 -16.50 -1.09 1.93
N TRP A 70 -16.61 0.19 1.55
CA TRP A 70 -15.53 1.16 1.65
C TRP A 70 -15.06 1.31 3.11
N ASN A 71 -15.99 1.44 4.05
CA ASN A 71 -15.67 1.56 5.48
C ASN A 71 -15.01 0.30 6.04
N ARG A 72 -15.35 -0.89 5.52
CA ARG A 72 -14.65 -2.13 5.89
C ARG A 72 -13.19 -2.13 5.42
N PHE A 73 -12.95 -1.72 4.18
CA PHE A 73 -11.58 -1.55 3.69
C PHE A 73 -10.82 -0.54 4.55
N GLU A 74 -11.41 0.61 4.86
CA GLU A 74 -10.80 1.64 5.71
C GLU A 74 -10.39 1.06 7.07
N HIS A 75 -11.30 0.38 7.77
CA HIS A 75 -10.99 -0.24 9.05
C HIS A 75 -9.85 -1.27 8.97
N CYS A 76 -9.83 -2.10 7.91
CA CYS A 76 -8.74 -3.05 7.69
C CYS A 76 -7.39 -2.35 7.43
N ILE A 77 -7.38 -1.32 6.59
CA ILE A 77 -6.20 -0.50 6.27
C ILE A 77 -5.65 0.15 7.55
N GLN A 78 -6.51 0.77 8.36
CA GLN A 78 -6.11 1.42 9.60
C GLN A 78 -5.57 0.44 10.64
N ALA A 79 -6.21 -0.73 10.80
CA ALA A 79 -5.71 -1.78 11.68
C ALA A 79 -4.32 -2.27 11.26
N ARG A 80 -4.10 -2.47 9.95
CA ARG A 80 -2.81 -2.88 9.40
C ARG A 80 -1.74 -1.81 9.59
N ARG A 81 -2.03 -0.55 9.25
CA ARG A 81 -1.12 0.59 9.48
C ARG A 81 -0.75 0.69 10.96
N THR A 82 -1.71 0.51 11.87
CA THR A 82 -1.46 0.52 13.31
C THR A 82 -0.48 -0.59 13.71
N LEU A 83 -0.72 -1.84 13.30
CA LEU A 83 0.19 -2.97 13.58
C LEU A 83 1.58 -2.73 12.99
N MET A 84 1.66 -2.35 11.72
CA MET A 84 2.91 -2.14 10.98
C MET A 84 3.74 -1.01 11.58
N ASN A 85 3.13 0.14 11.85
CA ASN A 85 3.82 1.28 12.43
C ASN A 85 4.27 1.01 13.87
N ARG A 86 3.44 0.28 14.64
CA ARG A 86 3.74 0.03 16.05
C ARG A 86 4.77 -1.07 16.27
N CYS A 87 4.72 -2.14 15.48
CA CYS A 87 5.53 -3.34 15.74
C CYS A 87 6.60 -3.61 14.68
N PHE A 88 6.49 -3.02 13.47
CA PHE A 88 7.33 -3.39 12.33
C PHE A 88 7.94 -2.17 11.60
N ARG A 89 8.03 -1.01 12.26
CA ARG A 89 8.64 0.23 11.71
C ARG A 89 8.04 0.68 10.37
N GLY A 90 6.74 0.46 10.18
CA GLY A 90 6.05 0.73 8.92
C GLY A 90 5.91 -0.49 8.00
N GLY A 91 6.47 -1.63 8.40
CA GLY A 91 6.40 -2.91 7.68
C GLY A 91 7.43 -3.03 6.57
N ASP A 92 7.79 -4.27 6.24
CA ASP A 92 8.62 -4.63 5.08
C ASP A 92 7.81 -4.61 3.76
N ALA A 93 8.44 -5.08 2.69
CA ALA A 93 7.83 -5.18 1.37
C ALA A 93 6.56 -6.05 1.34
N GLU A 94 6.49 -7.14 2.12
CA GLU A 94 5.30 -7.99 2.18
C GLU A 94 4.16 -7.25 2.88
N HIS A 95 4.44 -6.67 4.05
CA HIS A 95 3.46 -5.89 4.80
C HIS A 95 2.84 -4.77 3.94
N ARG A 96 3.68 -4.05 3.19
CA ARG A 96 3.23 -2.97 2.30
C ARG A 96 2.47 -3.48 1.09
N SER A 97 2.93 -4.55 0.44
CA SER A 97 2.21 -5.16 -0.69
C SER A 97 0.79 -5.60 -0.30
N VAL A 98 0.65 -6.19 0.90
CA VAL A 98 -0.65 -6.56 1.44
C VAL A 98 -1.51 -5.32 1.71
N LEU A 99 -0.96 -4.27 2.33
CA LEU A 99 -1.68 -3.01 2.59
C LEU A 99 -2.18 -2.36 1.29
N GLU A 100 -1.31 -2.26 0.28
CA GLU A 100 -1.65 -1.73 -1.05
C GLU A 100 -2.79 -2.50 -1.71
N GLY A 101 -2.87 -3.82 -1.49
CA GLY A 101 -3.98 -4.63 -1.97
C GLY A 101 -5.34 -4.15 -1.44
N TYR A 102 -5.42 -3.82 -0.15
CA TYR A 102 -6.63 -3.28 0.45
C TYR A 102 -6.91 -1.84 0.01
N GLU A 103 -5.88 -1.00 -0.11
CA GLU A 103 -6.02 0.37 -0.62
C GLU A 103 -6.54 0.40 -2.06
N ARG A 104 -6.07 -0.50 -2.93
CA ARG A 104 -6.63 -0.69 -4.28
C ARG A 104 -8.09 -1.13 -4.25
N GLY A 105 -8.44 -2.03 -3.33
CA GLY A 105 -9.83 -2.47 -3.13
C GLY A 105 -10.74 -1.31 -2.70
N GLN A 106 -10.29 -0.49 -1.75
CA GLN A 106 -10.98 0.70 -1.29
C GLN A 106 -11.17 1.72 -2.42
N ALA A 107 -10.11 2.01 -3.18
CA ALA A 107 -10.16 2.93 -4.31
C ALA A 107 -11.17 2.49 -5.37
N ARG A 108 -11.32 1.18 -5.59
CA ARG A 108 -12.35 0.63 -6.48
C ARG A 108 -13.77 0.90 -5.96
N CYS A 109 -13.99 0.83 -4.65
CA CYS A 109 -15.27 1.25 -4.06
C CYS A 109 -15.52 2.74 -4.29
N THR A 110 -14.50 3.59 -4.08
CA THR A 110 -14.59 5.03 -4.34
C THR A 110 -14.99 5.33 -5.79
N GLU A 111 -14.46 4.58 -6.75
CA GLU A 111 -14.84 4.74 -8.16
C GLU A 111 -16.33 4.47 -8.39
N PHE A 112 -16.86 3.35 -7.87
CA PHE A 112 -18.29 3.06 -7.98
C PHE A 112 -19.15 4.11 -7.28
N ILE A 113 -18.73 4.61 -6.12
CA ILE A 113 -19.45 5.66 -5.40
C ILE A 113 -19.48 6.95 -6.22
N ARG A 114 -18.37 7.37 -6.82
CA ARG A 114 -18.32 8.58 -7.66
C ARG A 114 -19.25 8.51 -8.86
N VAL A 115 -19.36 7.33 -9.48
CA VAL A 115 -20.18 7.15 -10.69
C VAL A 115 -21.67 6.98 -10.35
N ARG A 116 -21.99 6.37 -9.19
CA ARG A 116 -23.37 5.94 -8.89
C ARG A 116 -24.08 6.77 -7.83
N CYS A 117 -23.36 7.49 -6.98
CA CYS A 117 -23.92 8.05 -5.75
C CYS A 117 -23.97 9.57 -5.77
N GLY A 118 -24.98 10.12 -5.11
CA GLY A 118 -25.19 11.56 -5.00
C GLY A 118 -24.18 12.26 -4.07
N PRO A 119 -24.10 13.60 -4.09
CA PRO A 119 -23.15 14.38 -3.28
C PRO A 119 -23.24 14.14 -1.76
N ASN A 120 -24.40 13.66 -1.28
CA ASN A 120 -24.70 13.43 0.13
C ASN A 120 -24.43 11.97 0.57
N GLU A 121 -24.05 11.09 -0.34
CA GLU A 121 -23.78 9.66 -0.07
C GLU A 121 -22.27 9.38 0.05
N LYS A 122 -21.52 10.38 0.53
CA LYS A 122 -20.06 10.26 0.73
C LYS A 122 -19.74 9.40 1.95
N CYS A 123 -18.63 8.66 1.87
CA CYS A 123 -18.12 7.87 2.99
C CYS A 123 -17.70 8.79 4.14
N GLN A 124 -18.32 8.60 5.32
CA GLN A 124 -17.93 9.19 6.60
C GLN A 124 -17.60 8.07 7.59
#